data_AF-A0A2N2IY10-F1
#
_entry.id   AF-A0A2N2IY10-F1
#
_cell.length_a   1.000
_cell.length_b   1.000
_cell.length_c   1.000
_cell.angle_alpha   90.00
_cell.angle_beta   90.00
_cell.angle_gamma   90.00
#
_symmetry.space_group_name_H-M   'P 1'
#
loop_
_entity.id
_entity.type
_entity.pdbx_description
1 polymer ?
#
loop_
_entity_poly.entity_id
_entity_poly.type
_entity_poly.pdbx_seq_one_letter_code
_entity_poly.pdbx_strand_id
1 'polypeptide(L)'
;EAKLRAKGDITVDFVENGPKLETASYLRVNDVLLQANASVGKEVIATQGNGTIIGGKIIAAGSVHVKELGCEAEVVTEVCVGLVPSLQMKKQKIDEELGLWSDRLNEVIKNISALEKIKKELAAKFPADKSTLLAKCKSFMPKAMDKVNHLTEENQALELELEQMVNEVVYVYGRLFPGVVVKIGSLVRTITLEEDQSVVYFDPISHQILVRKMTRDERDAMPA
;
A
#
# COMPACT_ATOMS: atom_id res chain seq x y z
N GLU A 1 5.12 -1.74 20.01
CA GLU A 1 3.95 -2.52 19.55
C GLU A 1 4.20 -4.00 19.75
N ALA A 2 3.22 -4.72 20.28
CA ALA A 2 3.27 -6.18 20.40
C ALA A 2 2.98 -6.84 19.04
N LYS A 3 3.70 -7.92 18.72
CA LYS A 3 3.58 -8.65 17.44
C LYS A 3 3.55 -10.15 17.68
N LEU A 4 2.67 -10.86 16.97
CA LEU A 4 2.64 -12.32 16.90
C LEU A 4 3.13 -12.74 15.53
N ARG A 5 4.24 -13.49 15.49
CA ARG A 5 4.92 -13.88 14.24
C ARG A 5 4.98 -15.39 14.09
N ALA A 6 4.60 -15.89 12.92
CA ALA A 6 4.75 -17.29 12.55
C ALA A 6 5.37 -17.42 11.14
N LYS A 7 6.19 -18.45 10.93
CA LYS A 7 6.62 -18.82 9.56
C LYS A 7 5.55 -19.62 8.82
N GLY A 8 4.80 -20.43 9.56
CA GLY A 8 3.66 -21.19 9.05
C GLY A 8 2.34 -20.47 9.30
N ASP A 9 1.24 -21.21 9.18
CA ASP A 9 -0.09 -20.65 9.30
C ASP A 9 -0.37 -20.09 10.70
N ILE A 10 -1.17 -19.03 10.76
CA ILE A 10 -1.78 -18.54 12.00
C ILE A 10 -3.26 -18.86 11.92
N THR A 11 -3.78 -19.55 12.96
CA THR A 11 -5.21 -19.77 13.12
C THR A 11 -5.65 -19.10 14.42
N VAL A 12 -6.70 -18.30 14.35
CA VAL A 12 -7.29 -17.60 15.50
C VAL A 12 -8.80 -17.74 15.47
N ASP A 13 -9.41 -17.93 16.63
CA ASP A 13 -10.87 -17.92 16.73
C ASP A 13 -11.38 -16.47 16.79
N PHE A 14 -10.80 -15.69 17.70
CA PHE A 14 -11.20 -14.32 17.95
C PHE A 14 -9.97 -13.45 18.24
N VAL A 15 -9.90 -12.26 17.66
CA VAL A 15 -8.91 -11.23 18.01
C VAL A 15 -9.62 -9.89 18.12
N GLU A 16 -9.45 -9.23 19.26
CA GLU A 16 -9.94 -7.87 19.50
C GLU A 16 -8.82 -7.01 20.06
N ASN A 17 -8.52 -5.89 19.41
CA ASN A 17 -7.46 -4.94 19.82
C ASN A 17 -6.13 -5.64 20.12
N GLY A 18 -5.85 -6.72 19.38
CA GLY A 18 -4.74 -7.63 19.64
C GLY A 18 -3.38 -7.13 19.12
N PRO A 19 -2.32 -7.92 19.36
CA PRO A 19 -1.03 -7.68 18.73
C PRO A 19 -1.13 -7.79 17.20
N LYS A 20 -0.21 -7.15 16.48
CA LYS A 20 -0.13 -7.28 15.02
C LYS A 20 0.21 -8.73 14.65
N LEU A 21 -0.61 -9.35 13.79
CA LEU A 21 -0.39 -10.70 13.27
C LEU A 21 0.51 -10.65 12.04
N GLU A 22 1.58 -11.43 12.02
CA GLU A 22 2.53 -11.47 10.89
C GLU A 22 2.86 -12.92 10.53
N THR A 23 2.47 -13.36 9.33
CA THR A 23 2.80 -14.69 8.81
C THR A 23 3.25 -14.64 7.35
N ALA A 24 4.19 -15.52 6.98
CA ALA A 24 4.58 -15.74 5.58
C ALA A 24 3.64 -16.74 4.87
N SER A 25 2.68 -17.33 5.57
CA SER A 25 1.73 -18.32 5.07
C SER A 25 0.29 -17.81 5.21
N TYR A 26 -0.68 -18.69 5.49
CA TYR A 26 -2.10 -18.34 5.60
C TYR A 26 -2.45 -17.77 6.98
N LEU A 27 -3.42 -16.86 7.00
CA LEU A 27 -4.13 -16.45 8.22
C LEU A 27 -5.57 -16.99 8.17
N ARG A 28 -5.93 -17.83 9.13
CA ARG A 28 -7.27 -18.40 9.29
C ARG A 28 -7.96 -17.78 10.49
N VAL A 29 -9.17 -17.26 10.28
CA VAL A 29 -10.01 -16.62 11.29
C VAL A 29 -11.28 -17.45 11.39
N ASN A 30 -11.48 -18.11 12.53
CA ASN A 30 -12.63 -18.99 12.69
C ASN A 30 -13.92 -18.23 13.06
N ASP A 31 -13.81 -17.03 13.62
CA ASP A 31 -14.98 -16.24 14.00
C ASP A 31 -14.84 -14.75 13.66
N VAL A 32 -14.07 -13.98 14.44
CA VAL A 32 -14.02 -12.50 14.28
C VAL A 32 -12.60 -11.94 14.41
N LEU A 33 -12.21 -11.05 13.48
CA LEU A 33 -11.13 -10.08 13.65
C LEU A 33 -11.74 -8.69 13.88
N LEU A 34 -11.54 -8.15 15.07
CA LEU A 34 -12.04 -6.84 15.49
C LEU A 34 -10.88 -5.89 15.81
N GLN A 35 -10.82 -4.75 15.12
CA GLN A 35 -9.81 -3.72 15.30
C GLN A 35 -8.39 -4.31 15.24
N ALA A 36 -8.16 -5.22 14.30
CA ALA A 36 -6.93 -6.02 14.21
C ALA A 36 -6.02 -5.53 13.08
N ASN A 37 -4.72 -5.79 13.23
CA ASN A 37 -3.74 -5.51 12.18
C ASN A 37 -3.04 -6.81 11.76
N ALA A 38 -3.00 -7.10 10.46
CA ALA A 38 -2.39 -8.32 9.94
C ALA A 38 -1.52 -8.07 8.71
N SER A 39 -0.44 -8.83 8.58
CA SER A 39 0.39 -8.91 7.36
C SER A 39 0.62 -10.38 7.03
N VAL A 40 0.11 -10.80 5.88
CA VAL A 40 -0.07 -12.22 5.52
C VAL A 40 0.58 -12.46 4.16
N GLY A 41 1.48 -13.45 4.11
CA GLY A 41 2.26 -13.77 2.91
C GLY A 41 1.52 -14.61 1.87
N LYS A 42 0.33 -15.11 2.20
CA LYS A 42 -0.60 -15.78 1.29
C LYS A 42 -2.00 -15.18 1.46
N GLU A 43 -3.01 -16.02 1.65
CA GLU A 43 -4.41 -15.62 1.73
C GLU A 43 -4.88 -15.46 3.17
N VAL A 44 -5.91 -14.62 3.34
CA VAL A 44 -6.68 -14.52 4.59
C VAL A 44 -7.99 -15.25 4.38
N ILE A 45 -8.32 -16.18 5.28
CA ILE A 45 -9.52 -17.01 5.21
C ILE A 45 -10.32 -16.81 6.50
N ALA A 46 -11.46 -16.14 6.38
CA ALA A 46 -12.42 -15.84 7.43
C ALA A 46 -13.82 -16.32 7.00
N THR A 47 -13.94 -17.61 6.69
CA THR A 47 -15.15 -18.25 6.14
C THR A 47 -15.84 -19.20 7.11
N GLN A 48 -15.20 -19.53 8.23
CA GLN A 48 -15.79 -20.31 9.33
C GLN A 48 -16.56 -19.39 10.29
N GLY A 49 -17.42 -19.97 11.15
CA GLY A 49 -18.15 -19.19 12.17
C GLY A 49 -18.90 -17.97 11.60
N ASN A 50 -18.78 -16.82 12.27
CA ASN A 50 -19.27 -15.54 11.72
C ASN A 50 -18.39 -15.01 10.58
N GLY A 51 -17.12 -15.41 10.52
CA GLY A 51 -16.20 -15.06 9.43
C GLY A 51 -16.13 -13.57 9.17
N THR A 52 -15.99 -12.79 10.24
CA THR A 52 -16.20 -11.34 10.22
C THR A 52 -14.89 -10.57 10.41
N ILE A 53 -14.66 -9.54 9.61
CA ILE A 53 -13.52 -8.62 9.76
C ILE A 53 -14.07 -7.20 9.90
N ILE A 54 -13.83 -6.58 11.05
CA ILE A 54 -14.29 -5.23 11.39
C ILE A 54 -13.13 -4.42 11.94
N GLY A 55 -12.81 -3.31 11.31
CA GLY A 55 -11.83 -2.34 11.81
C GLY A 55 -10.37 -2.80 11.68
N GLY A 56 -9.47 -1.82 11.61
CA GLY A 56 -8.04 -2.05 11.50
C GLY A 56 -7.58 -2.24 10.05
N LYS A 57 -6.43 -2.92 9.88
CA LYS A 57 -5.74 -3.04 8.59
C LYS A 57 -5.23 -4.45 8.32
N ILE A 58 -5.75 -5.07 7.28
CA ILE A 58 -5.38 -6.41 6.81
C ILE A 58 -4.63 -6.28 5.50
N ILE A 59 -3.40 -6.80 5.45
CA ILE A 59 -2.58 -6.86 4.24
C ILE A 59 -2.35 -8.33 3.90
N ALA A 60 -2.79 -8.75 2.72
CA ALA A 60 -2.58 -10.08 2.18
C ALA A 60 -1.80 -10.01 0.87
N ALA A 61 -0.82 -10.89 0.71
CA ALA A 61 -0.14 -11.07 -0.58
C ALA A 61 -1.05 -11.76 -1.60
N GLY A 62 -1.95 -12.62 -1.13
CA GLY A 62 -2.98 -13.30 -1.92
C GLY A 62 -4.36 -12.65 -1.78
N SER A 63 -5.38 -13.44 -2.13
CA SER A 63 -6.79 -13.09 -1.98
C SER A 63 -7.25 -13.10 -0.52
N VAL A 64 -8.38 -12.43 -0.27
CA VAL A 64 -9.06 -12.42 1.04
C VAL A 64 -10.43 -13.04 0.85
N HIS A 65 -10.74 -14.05 1.66
CA HIS A 65 -12.02 -14.75 1.68
C HIS A 65 -12.69 -14.48 3.02
N VAL A 66 -13.86 -13.86 3.03
CA VAL A 66 -14.54 -13.42 4.27
C VAL A 66 -16.05 -13.54 4.12
N LYS A 67 -16.77 -13.89 5.19
CA LYS A 67 -18.24 -13.85 5.18
C LYS A 67 -18.74 -12.41 5.25
N GLU A 68 -18.38 -11.70 6.31
CA GLU A 68 -18.83 -10.33 6.57
C GLU A 68 -17.61 -9.39 6.62
N LEU A 69 -17.60 -8.35 5.78
CA LEU A 69 -16.51 -7.38 5.73
C LEU A 69 -17.02 -5.98 6.06
N GLY A 70 -16.53 -5.43 7.18
CA GLY A 70 -17.04 -4.19 7.77
C GLY A 70 -18.26 -4.43 8.66
N CYS A 71 -18.96 -3.36 9.00
CA CYS A 71 -20.17 -3.40 9.83
C CYS A 71 -21.08 -2.21 9.54
N GLU A 72 -22.34 -2.30 9.97
CA GLU A 72 -23.36 -1.22 9.85
C GLU A 72 -22.92 0.12 10.46
N ALA A 73 -22.06 0.09 11.47
CA ALA A 73 -21.51 1.32 12.09
C ALA A 73 -20.42 2.00 11.27
N GLU A 74 -20.13 1.51 10.06
CA GLU A 74 -19.12 2.03 9.12
C GLU A 74 -17.73 2.20 9.74
N VAL A 75 -17.35 1.29 10.64
CA VAL A 75 -16.01 1.26 11.21
C VAL A 75 -15.00 1.07 10.08
N VAL A 76 -14.07 2.01 9.95
CA VAL A 76 -13.05 2.01 8.89
C VAL A 76 -12.26 0.72 8.92
N THR A 77 -12.44 -0.08 7.87
CA THR A 77 -11.83 -1.40 7.72
C THR A 77 -10.99 -1.40 6.45
N GLU A 78 -9.67 -1.47 6.57
CA GLU A 78 -8.76 -1.44 5.42
C GLU A 78 -8.30 -2.85 5.05
N VAL A 79 -8.58 -3.26 3.81
CA VAL A 79 -8.12 -4.53 3.25
C VAL A 79 -7.25 -4.26 2.03
N CYS A 80 -6.01 -4.74 2.06
CA CYS A 80 -5.08 -4.64 0.95
C CYS A 80 -4.76 -6.05 0.42
N VAL A 81 -4.97 -6.28 -0.87
CA VAL A 81 -4.67 -7.58 -1.53
C VAL A 81 -3.69 -7.40 -2.69
N GLY A 82 -3.04 -8.50 -3.10
CA GLY A 82 -2.08 -8.50 -4.22
C GLY A 82 -0.79 -7.74 -3.94
N LEU A 83 -0.52 -7.45 -2.66
CA LEU A 83 0.71 -6.79 -2.24
C LEU A 83 1.65 -7.83 -1.65
N VAL A 84 2.67 -8.22 -2.42
CA VAL A 84 3.79 -8.96 -1.84
C VAL A 84 4.45 -8.06 -0.79
N PRO A 85 4.46 -8.42 0.52
CA PRO A 85 4.96 -7.54 1.57
C PRO A 85 6.42 -7.11 1.36
N SER A 86 7.22 -7.94 0.70
CA SER A 86 8.60 -7.62 0.32
C SER A 86 8.68 -6.56 -0.79
N LEU A 87 7.78 -6.59 -1.79
CA LEU A 87 7.68 -5.55 -2.81
C LEU A 87 7.16 -4.24 -2.21
N GLN A 88 6.21 -4.30 -1.26
CA GLN A 88 5.74 -3.12 -0.55
C GLN A 88 6.85 -2.47 0.29
N MET A 89 7.66 -3.27 1.00
CA MET A 89 8.83 -2.75 1.71
C MET A 89 9.87 -2.14 0.75
N LYS A 90 10.05 -2.73 -0.44
CA LYS A 90 10.94 -2.19 -1.47
C LYS A 90 10.40 -0.86 -2.02
N LYS A 91 9.10 -0.79 -2.33
CA LYS A 91 8.41 0.43 -2.77
C LYS A 91 8.56 1.54 -1.74
N GLN A 92 8.25 1.25 -0.48
CA GLN A 92 8.37 2.22 0.60
C GLN A 92 9.80 2.79 0.70
N LYS A 93 10.83 1.95 0.58
CA LYS A 93 12.22 2.42 0.59
C LYS A 93 12.54 3.33 -0.60
N ILE A 94 12.06 2.97 -1.80
CA ILE A 94 12.26 3.78 -3.00
C ILE A 94 11.54 5.13 -2.83
N ASP A 95 10.31 5.14 -2.34
CA ASP A 95 9.54 6.37 -2.08
C ASP A 95 10.23 7.28 -1.04
N GLU A 96 10.74 6.69 0.05
CA GLU A 96 11.51 7.41 1.07
C GLU A 96 12.81 8.01 0.49
N GLU A 97 13.55 7.25 -0.31
CA GLU A 97 14.76 7.75 -0.99
C GLU A 97 14.44 8.84 -2.02
N LEU A 98 13.36 8.68 -2.79
CA LEU A 98 12.95 9.63 -3.83
C LEU A 98 12.55 10.97 -3.18
N GLY A 99 11.80 10.94 -2.09
CA GLY A 99 11.47 12.13 -1.30
C GLY A 99 12.74 12.86 -0.82
N LEU A 100 13.68 12.14 -0.21
CA LEU A 100 14.94 12.70 0.28
C LEU A 100 15.77 13.35 -0.84
N TRP A 101 15.91 12.69 -1.98
CA TRP A 101 16.70 13.19 -3.10
C TRP A 101 16.01 14.33 -3.85
N SER A 102 14.68 14.31 -3.94
CA SER A 102 13.89 15.41 -4.48
C SER A 102 14.02 16.68 -3.63
N ASP A 103 13.95 16.56 -2.30
CA ASP A 103 14.15 17.69 -1.38
C ASP A 103 15.56 18.28 -1.50
N ARG A 104 16.59 17.42 -1.55
CA ARG A 104 17.98 17.86 -1.77
C ARG A 104 18.15 18.57 -3.11
N LEU A 105 17.56 18.05 -4.18
CA LEU A 105 17.61 18.68 -5.51
C LEU A 105 16.94 20.06 -5.48
N ASN A 106 15.77 20.17 -4.86
CA ASN A 106 15.04 21.42 -4.69
C ASN A 106 15.85 22.45 -3.88
N GLU A 107 16.51 22.03 -2.82
CA GLU A 107 17.38 22.90 -2.01
C GLU A 107 18.58 23.39 -2.83
N VAL A 108 19.22 22.51 -3.60
CA VAL A 108 20.34 22.85 -4.49
C VAL A 108 19.93 23.85 -5.55
N ILE A 109 18.77 23.66 -6.19
CA ILE A 109 18.22 24.58 -7.19
C ILE A 109 17.96 25.95 -6.55
N LYS A 110 17.29 26.00 -5.39
CA LYS A 110 17.04 27.26 -4.65
C LYS A 110 18.34 27.99 -4.31
N ASN A 111 19.35 27.26 -3.84
CA ASN A 111 20.66 27.81 -3.51
C ASN A 111 21.37 28.37 -4.74
N ILE A 112 21.33 27.66 -5.88
CA ILE A 112 21.87 28.17 -7.15
C ILE A 112 21.16 29.45 -7.56
N SER A 113 19.82 29.47 -7.59
CA SER A 113 19.04 30.65 -7.99
C SER A 113 19.32 31.87 -7.08
N ALA A 114 19.41 31.66 -5.76
CA ALA A 114 19.72 32.71 -4.80
C ALA A 114 21.15 33.25 -5.00
N LEU A 115 22.13 32.37 -5.15
CA LEU A 115 23.53 32.75 -5.35
C LEU A 115 23.75 33.44 -6.70
N GLU A 116 23.05 33.03 -7.77
CA GLU A 116 23.09 33.70 -9.07
C GLU A 116 22.48 35.09 -9.02
N LYS A 117 21.37 35.27 -8.28
CA LYS A 117 20.77 36.59 -8.05
C LYS A 117 21.73 37.52 -7.30
N ILE A 118 22.34 37.05 -6.22
CA ILE A 118 23.35 37.81 -5.45
C ILE A 118 24.57 38.13 -6.32
N LYS A 119 25.02 37.19 -7.16
CA LYS A 119 26.14 37.42 -8.11
C LYS A 119 25.79 38.51 -9.11
N LYS A 120 24.55 38.56 -9.60
CA LYS A 120 24.06 39.60 -10.53
C LYS A 120 23.98 40.98 -9.86
N GLU A 121 23.61 41.03 -8.58
CA GLU A 121 23.51 42.29 -7.79
C GLU A 121 24.88 42.84 -7.37
N LEU A 122 25.83 41.98 -6.99
CA LEU A 122 27.13 42.41 -6.46
C LEU A 122 28.26 42.46 -7.50
N ALA A 123 28.07 41.86 -8.68
CA ALA A 123 29.03 41.80 -9.79
C ALA A 123 30.48 41.53 -9.32
N ALA A 124 31.37 42.52 -9.39
CA ALA A 124 32.79 42.40 -9.03
C ALA A 124 33.07 42.24 -7.52
N LYS A 125 32.09 42.47 -6.65
CA LYS A 125 32.20 42.30 -5.18
C LYS A 125 31.68 40.94 -4.68
N PHE A 126 31.46 39.97 -5.56
CA PHE A 126 30.96 38.66 -5.16
C PHE A 126 32.03 37.89 -4.36
N PRO A 127 31.74 37.49 -3.10
CA PRO A 127 32.73 36.82 -2.25
C PRO A 127 33.23 35.49 -2.85
N ALA A 128 34.53 35.22 -2.72
CA ALA A 128 35.15 33.98 -3.20
C ALA A 128 34.46 32.73 -2.63
N ASP A 129 34.12 32.73 -1.34
CA ASP A 129 33.44 31.62 -0.67
C ASP A 129 32.07 31.30 -1.29
N LYS A 130 31.31 32.34 -1.69
CA LYS A 130 30.01 32.19 -2.37
C LYS A 130 30.17 31.67 -3.81
N SER A 131 31.29 32.01 -4.47
CA SER A 131 31.63 31.48 -5.80
C SER A 131 31.98 30.00 -5.74
N THR A 132 32.78 29.60 -4.76
CA THR A 132 33.11 28.18 -4.51
C THR A 132 31.85 27.37 -4.17
N LEU A 133 30.96 27.93 -3.34
CA LEU A 133 29.67 27.30 -3.02
C LEU A 133 28.79 27.13 -4.25
N LEU A 134 28.65 28.18 -5.09
CA LEU A 134 27.89 28.11 -6.34
C LEU A 134 28.45 27.04 -7.29
N ALA A 135 29.77 26.96 -7.45
CA ALA A 135 30.43 25.95 -8.26
C ALA A 135 30.16 24.53 -7.73
N LYS A 136 30.23 24.33 -6.40
CA LYS A 136 29.87 23.07 -5.76
C LYS A 136 28.41 22.69 -6.04
N CYS A 137 27.45 23.60 -5.82
CA CYS A 137 26.04 23.37 -6.09
C CYS A 137 25.79 22.99 -7.57
N LYS A 138 26.39 23.74 -8.52
CA LYS A 138 26.27 23.44 -9.95
C LYS A 138 26.87 22.09 -10.34
N SER A 139 27.96 21.67 -9.69
CA SER A 139 28.57 20.35 -9.92
C SER A 139 27.77 19.19 -9.31
N PHE A 140 27.02 19.46 -8.24
CA PHE A 140 26.23 18.47 -7.51
C PHE A 140 24.82 18.30 -8.10
N MET A 141 24.22 19.37 -8.63
CA MET A 141 22.90 19.37 -9.26
C MET A 141 22.68 18.23 -10.27
N PRO A 142 23.57 17.98 -11.27
CA PRO A 142 23.37 16.88 -12.20
C PRO A 142 23.37 15.52 -11.51
N LYS A 143 24.22 15.31 -10.49
CA LYS A 143 24.27 14.05 -9.73
C LYS A 143 22.97 13.81 -8.95
N ALA A 144 22.44 14.85 -8.33
CA ALA A 144 21.17 14.77 -7.63
C ALA A 144 20.00 14.52 -8.60
N MET A 145 20.01 15.16 -9.76
CA MET A 145 19.01 14.98 -10.82
C MET A 145 19.05 13.57 -11.40
N ASP A 146 20.23 13.03 -11.72
CA ASP A 146 20.41 11.67 -12.19
C ASP A 146 19.89 10.64 -11.18
N LYS A 147 20.15 10.87 -9.88
CA LYS A 147 19.68 9.98 -8.82
C LYS A 147 18.15 10.02 -8.68
N VAL A 148 17.52 11.19 -8.80
CA VAL A 148 16.05 11.32 -8.82
C VAL A 148 15.47 10.61 -10.05
N ASN A 149 16.07 10.80 -11.22
CA ASN A 149 15.61 10.16 -12.46
C ASN A 149 15.67 8.63 -12.34
N HIS A 150 16.80 8.08 -11.89
CA HIS A 150 16.97 6.64 -11.70
C HIS A 150 15.96 6.06 -10.69
N LEU A 151 15.77 6.72 -9.54
CA LEU A 151 14.78 6.29 -8.55
C LEU A 151 13.35 6.36 -9.11
N THR A 152 13.07 7.34 -9.97
CA THR A 152 11.76 7.48 -10.63
C THR A 152 11.53 6.34 -11.62
N GLU A 153 12.53 6.00 -12.44
CA GLU A 153 12.48 4.87 -13.38
C GLU A 153 12.32 3.53 -12.64
N GLU A 154 13.07 3.32 -11.56
CA GLU A 154 12.92 2.12 -10.71
C GLU A 154 11.53 2.03 -10.07
N ASN A 155 10.96 3.16 -9.63
CA ASN A 155 9.61 3.19 -9.07
C ASN A 155 8.57 2.82 -10.14
N GLN A 156 8.65 3.42 -11.33
CA GLN A 156 7.75 3.10 -12.44
C GLN A 156 7.84 1.64 -12.87
N ALA A 157 9.05 1.08 -12.95
CA ALA A 157 9.24 -0.33 -13.27
C ALA A 157 8.63 -1.25 -12.20
N LEU A 158 8.79 -0.91 -10.92
CA LEU A 158 8.19 -1.65 -9.81
C LEU A 158 6.66 -1.55 -9.81
N GLU A 159 6.10 -0.38 -10.15
CA GLU A 159 4.65 -0.20 -10.28
C GLU A 159 4.08 -1.05 -11.41
N LEU A 160 4.74 -1.08 -12.57
CA LEU A 160 4.36 -1.94 -13.69
C LEU A 160 4.42 -3.43 -13.33
N GLU A 161 5.44 -3.86 -12.60
CA GLU A 161 5.57 -5.25 -12.14
C GLU A 161 4.44 -5.61 -11.15
N LEU A 162 4.09 -4.68 -10.26
CA LEU A 162 2.96 -4.84 -9.34
C LEU A 162 1.63 -4.91 -10.08
N GLU A 163 1.40 -4.07 -11.08
CA GLU A 163 0.16 -4.03 -11.88
C GLU A 163 -0.07 -5.31 -12.68
N GLN A 164 0.99 -5.91 -13.24
CA GLN A 164 0.90 -7.13 -14.04
C GLN A 164 0.61 -8.39 -13.20
N MET A 165 0.79 -8.31 -11.88
CA MET A 165 0.63 -9.45 -10.97
C MET A 165 -0.72 -9.49 -10.25
N VAL A 166 -1.57 -8.47 -10.39
CA VAL A 166 -2.81 -8.36 -9.61
C VAL A 166 -3.89 -9.32 -10.13
N ASN A 167 -3.87 -10.56 -9.64
CA ASN A 167 -4.96 -11.51 -9.78
C ASN A 167 -5.74 -11.69 -8.48
N GLU A 168 -5.31 -11.03 -7.42
CA GLU A 168 -5.86 -11.18 -6.09
C GLU A 168 -7.13 -10.37 -5.91
N VAL A 169 -8.06 -10.98 -5.20
CA VAL A 169 -9.45 -10.56 -5.14
C VAL A 169 -9.91 -10.61 -3.69
N VAL A 170 -10.87 -9.74 -3.34
CA VAL A 170 -11.59 -9.83 -2.07
C VAL A 170 -12.94 -10.49 -2.34
N TYR A 171 -13.12 -11.71 -1.83
CA TYR A 171 -14.36 -12.47 -1.89
C TYR A 171 -15.15 -12.27 -0.59
N VAL A 172 -16.34 -11.67 -0.71
CA VAL A 172 -17.26 -11.44 0.41
C VAL A 172 -18.51 -12.29 0.24
N TYR A 173 -18.59 -13.40 0.99
CA TYR A 173 -19.62 -14.44 0.82
C TYR A 173 -20.97 -14.10 1.45
N GLY A 174 -20.98 -13.16 2.40
CA GLY A 174 -22.15 -12.58 3.04
C GLY A 174 -22.27 -11.12 2.63
N ARG A 175 -22.16 -10.18 3.58
CA ARG A 175 -22.27 -8.73 3.31
C ARG A 175 -20.93 -8.01 3.29
N LEU A 176 -20.80 -7.13 2.30
CA LEU A 176 -19.80 -6.08 2.23
C LEU A 176 -20.44 -4.76 2.66
N PHE A 177 -20.00 -4.20 3.79
CA PHE A 177 -20.58 -2.99 4.36
C PHE A 177 -19.92 -1.70 3.84
N PRO A 178 -20.63 -0.56 3.86
CA PRO A 178 -20.03 0.76 3.66
C PRO A 178 -18.91 1.06 4.70
N GLY A 179 -17.99 1.93 4.32
CA GLY A 179 -16.83 2.30 5.16
C GLY A 179 -15.63 1.37 5.03
N VAL A 180 -15.77 0.24 4.32
CA VAL A 180 -14.64 -0.63 3.93
C VAL A 180 -13.79 0.07 2.86
N VAL A 181 -12.48 0.06 3.04
CA VAL A 181 -11.50 0.58 2.08
C VAL A 181 -10.69 -0.59 1.54
N VAL A 182 -10.89 -0.90 0.26
CA VAL A 182 -10.12 -1.93 -0.45
C VAL A 182 -8.99 -1.28 -1.23
N LYS A 183 -7.78 -1.82 -1.07
CA LYS A 183 -6.58 -1.38 -1.80
C LYS A 183 -6.03 -2.54 -2.60
N ILE A 184 -5.74 -2.29 -3.86
CA ILE A 184 -5.16 -3.26 -4.77
C ILE A 184 -4.06 -2.54 -5.56
N GLY A 185 -2.80 -2.90 -5.34
CA GLY A 185 -1.66 -2.13 -5.84
C GLY A 185 -1.66 -0.69 -5.33
N SER A 186 -1.62 0.29 -6.26
CA SER A 186 -1.72 1.73 -5.98
C SER A 186 -3.16 2.24 -5.88
N LEU A 187 -4.14 1.44 -6.32
CA LEU A 187 -5.53 1.84 -6.39
C LEU A 187 -6.22 1.66 -5.03
N VAL A 188 -7.13 2.58 -4.75
CA VAL A 188 -7.92 2.60 -3.52
C VAL A 188 -9.39 2.78 -3.89
N ARG A 189 -10.26 1.95 -3.33
CA ARG A 189 -11.71 2.09 -3.44
C ARG A 189 -12.35 2.01 -2.07
N THR A 190 -13.10 3.05 -1.72
CA THR A 190 -13.99 3.04 -0.56
C THR A 190 -15.35 2.52 -0.99
N ILE A 191 -15.88 1.57 -0.23
CA ILE A 191 -17.23 1.04 -0.42
C ILE A 191 -18.22 2.00 0.24
N THR A 192 -19.20 2.45 -0.53
CA THR A 192 -20.21 3.42 -0.10
C THR A 192 -21.62 2.85 -0.05
N LEU A 193 -21.83 1.65 -0.61
CA LEU A 193 -23.10 0.95 -0.66
C LEU A 193 -22.89 -0.48 -0.17
N GLU A 194 -23.87 -0.99 0.56
CA GLU A 194 -23.88 -2.38 0.99
C GLU A 194 -24.08 -3.32 -0.19
N GLU A 195 -23.30 -4.40 -0.23
CA GLU A 195 -23.35 -5.39 -1.31
C GLU A 195 -23.32 -6.82 -0.75
N ASP A 196 -24.35 -7.61 -1.04
CA ASP A 196 -24.36 -9.04 -0.74
C ASP A 196 -23.57 -9.86 -1.75
N GLN A 197 -22.90 -10.92 -1.30
CA GLN A 197 -22.26 -11.96 -2.12
C GLN A 197 -21.44 -11.33 -3.25
N SER A 198 -20.41 -10.57 -2.89
CA SER A 198 -19.70 -9.68 -3.81
C SER A 198 -18.23 -10.03 -3.96
N VAL A 199 -17.68 -9.62 -5.09
CA VAL A 199 -16.29 -9.79 -5.47
C VAL A 199 -15.73 -8.41 -5.77
N VAL A 200 -14.71 -8.01 -5.01
CA VAL A 200 -13.98 -6.76 -5.24
C VAL A 200 -12.67 -7.09 -5.95
N TYR A 201 -12.48 -6.57 -7.16
CA TYR A 201 -11.39 -6.95 -8.05
C TYR A 201 -10.84 -5.75 -8.82
N PHE A 202 -9.62 -5.88 -9.34
CA PHE A 202 -9.05 -4.91 -10.26
C PHE A 202 -9.52 -5.17 -11.69
N ASP A 203 -10.07 -4.17 -12.36
CA ASP A 203 -10.44 -4.23 -13.77
C ASP A 203 -9.33 -3.63 -14.66
N PRO A 204 -8.65 -4.42 -15.51
CA PRO A 204 -7.54 -3.94 -16.33
C PRO A 204 -7.96 -2.94 -17.40
N ILE A 205 -9.22 -2.98 -17.83
CA ILE A 205 -9.73 -2.15 -18.93
C ILE A 205 -10.01 -0.73 -18.46
N SER A 206 -10.75 -0.59 -17.35
CA SER A 206 -11.06 0.71 -16.75
C SER A 206 -9.96 1.23 -15.80
N HIS A 207 -9.00 0.37 -15.43
CA HIS A 207 -7.94 0.67 -14.48
C HIS A 207 -8.50 1.13 -13.12
N GLN A 208 -9.55 0.44 -12.65
CA GLN A 208 -10.24 0.76 -11.41
C GLN A 208 -10.51 -0.52 -10.61
N ILE A 209 -10.66 -0.38 -9.29
CA ILE A 209 -11.21 -1.45 -8.47
C ILE A 209 -12.72 -1.46 -8.68
N LEU A 210 -13.30 -2.58 -9.11
CA LEU A 210 -14.72 -2.78 -9.33
C LEU A 210 -15.31 -3.77 -8.33
N VAL A 211 -16.63 -3.66 -8.13
CA VAL A 211 -17.42 -4.59 -7.32
C VAL A 211 -18.46 -5.23 -8.23
N ARG A 212 -18.55 -6.55 -8.18
CA ARG A 212 -19.60 -7.32 -8.88
C ARG A 212 -20.20 -8.37 -7.96
N LYS A 213 -21.35 -8.92 -8.35
CA LYS A 213 -21.88 -10.12 -7.69
C LYS A 213 -20.99 -11.33 -7.95
N MET A 214 -20.90 -12.20 -6.96
CA MET A 214 -20.30 -13.53 -7.10
C MET A 214 -21.07 -14.37 -8.10
N THR A 215 -20.32 -15.13 -8.86
CA THR A 215 -20.85 -16.23 -9.66
C THR A 215 -21.26 -17.41 -8.77
N ARG A 216 -21.89 -18.43 -9.36
CA ARG A 216 -22.21 -19.66 -8.62
C ARG A 216 -20.94 -20.45 -8.26
N ASP A 217 -20.04 -20.60 -9.22
CA ASP A 217 -18.81 -21.37 -9.02
C ASP A 217 -17.92 -20.76 -7.94
N GLU A 218 -17.84 -19.43 -7.84
CA GLU A 218 -17.11 -18.74 -6.77
C GLU A 218 -17.72 -18.97 -5.39
N ARG A 219 -19.05 -19.09 -5.29
CA ARG A 219 -19.73 -19.40 -4.02
C ARG A 219 -19.48 -20.85 -3.60
N ASP A 220 -19.54 -21.76 -4.55
CA ASP A 220 -19.31 -23.19 -4.32
C ASP A 220 -17.83 -23.47 -4.00
N ALA A 221 -16.91 -22.61 -4.46
CA ALA A 221 -15.47 -22.66 -4.18
C ALA A 221 -15.07 -21.95 -2.87
N MET A 222 -16.00 -21.66 -1.95
CA MET A 222 -15.69 -21.05 -0.66
C MET A 222 -14.67 -21.91 0.11
N PRO A 223 -13.50 -21.38 0.48
CA PRO A 223 -12.50 -22.15 1.21
C PRO A 223 -13.01 -22.48 2.62
N ALA A 224 -12.64 -23.67 3.09
CA ALA A 224 -12.85 -24.11 4.47
C ALA A 224 -11.80 -23.52 5.43
#